data_AF-A0AAN6E6Y3-F1
#
_entry.id   AF-A0AAN6E6Y3-F1
#
_cell.length_a   1.000
_cell.length_b   1.000
_cell.length_c   1.000
_cell.angle_alpha   90.00
_cell.angle_beta   90.00
_cell.angle_gamma   90.00
#
_symmetry.space_group_name_H-M   'P 1'
#
loop_
_entity.id
_entity.type
_entity.pdbx_description
1 polymer ?
#
loop_
_entity_poly.entity_id
_entity_poly.type
_entity_poly.pdbx_seq_one_letter_code
_entity_poly.pdbx_strand_id
1 'polypeptide(L)'
;MVSYTSEALARPLMNLPRELMRDATRSFRVIQRYMGNVDNAVTPEEKFSDVLWLCNAGIRALLLRDEVFCQLAKQVTGNPSPGAAERGWTLLGVLLYAFRPTQLLLPHLDAFVDAAPVPTLRLRRFLRLQLGRVKRAGGRIAEMSASELQLVMAVPLQPLVFGGQLDEIVGCTDLVNCHTGLPRVLEQLTTLIVSLGGDRTEGLFRVPGDSDAVALTRLRIEAGQTDFSHVHDPNVPASLLKEWLRDLAEPLVPESLYEQCVSAPDDPATALGVMSLMPESSMHVLKFLMRFLAGLLLPDVQERTKMGASNLALVFGPSLLRNPASDLKN
;
A
#
# COMPACT_ATOMS: atom_id res chain seq x y z
N MET A 1 -12.49 27.90 14.88
CA MET A 1 -13.39 26.77 15.25
C MET A 1 -12.95 25.42 14.68
N VAL A 2 -12.06 25.37 13.65
CA VAL A 2 -11.52 24.13 13.04
C VAL A 2 -10.09 23.82 13.51
N SER A 3 -9.82 23.98 14.80
CA SER A 3 -8.53 23.67 15.41
C SER A 3 -8.73 22.76 16.62
N TYR A 4 -7.65 22.16 17.10
CA TYR A 4 -7.61 21.27 18.25
C TYR A 4 -8.45 21.77 19.43
N THR A 5 -9.09 20.83 20.11
CA THR A 5 -9.70 21.06 21.43
C THR A 5 -9.43 19.89 22.38
N SER A 6 -9.21 20.22 23.65
CA SER A 6 -9.17 19.25 24.75
C SER A 6 -10.56 18.91 25.27
N GLU A 7 -11.55 19.76 25.03
CA GLU A 7 -12.93 19.56 25.48
C GLU A 7 -13.64 18.50 24.64
N ALA A 8 -14.45 17.67 25.29
CA ALA A 8 -15.29 16.70 24.59
C ALA A 8 -16.37 17.43 23.77
N LEU A 9 -16.70 16.87 22.60
CA LEU A 9 -17.80 17.39 21.79
C LEU A 9 -19.15 17.04 22.40
N ALA A 10 -19.95 18.07 22.72
CA ALA A 10 -21.34 17.90 23.15
C ALA A 10 -22.29 17.52 21.99
N ARG A 11 -21.91 17.88 20.75
CA ARG A 11 -22.66 17.59 19.52
C ARG A 11 -21.70 17.26 18.37
N PRO A 12 -22.14 16.48 17.37
CA PRO A 12 -21.35 16.22 16.16
C PRO A 12 -21.00 17.52 15.41
N LEU A 13 -19.93 17.49 14.61
CA LEU A 13 -19.52 18.59 13.74
C LEU A 13 -20.43 18.71 12.51
N MET A 14 -20.92 17.58 12.01
CA MET A 14 -21.83 17.47 10.88
C MET A 14 -23.29 17.28 11.32
N ASN A 15 -24.21 17.58 10.41
CA ASN A 15 -25.63 17.28 10.63
C ASN A 15 -25.89 15.78 10.41
N LEU A 16 -26.07 15.04 11.50
CA LEU A 16 -26.26 13.60 11.49
C LEU A 16 -27.67 13.21 11.98
N PRO A 17 -28.22 12.07 11.50
CA PRO A 17 -29.41 11.47 12.09
C PRO A 17 -29.27 11.21 13.60
N ARG A 18 -30.40 11.25 14.32
CA ARG A 18 -30.42 11.15 15.79
C ARG A 18 -29.77 9.85 16.29
N GLU A 19 -29.96 8.76 15.55
CA GLU A 19 -29.40 7.45 15.83
C GLU A 19 -27.86 7.43 15.83
N LEU A 20 -27.21 8.30 15.04
CA LEU A 20 -25.74 8.36 14.94
C LEU A 20 -25.10 9.39 15.89
N MET A 21 -25.88 10.23 16.56
CA MET A 21 -25.34 11.28 17.44
C MET A 21 -24.50 10.71 18.60
N ARG A 22 -24.92 9.56 19.14
CA ARG A 22 -24.18 8.88 20.22
C ARG A 22 -22.85 8.32 19.72
N ASP A 23 -22.84 7.73 18.53
CA ASP A 23 -21.63 7.17 17.93
C ASP A 23 -20.65 8.27 17.50
N ALA A 24 -21.15 9.40 16.98
CA ALA A 24 -20.32 10.56 16.64
C ALA A 24 -19.68 11.22 17.86
N THR A 25 -20.39 11.34 18.98
CA THR A 25 -19.78 11.87 20.22
C THR A 25 -18.87 10.85 20.89
N ARG A 26 -19.10 9.55 20.68
CA ARG A 26 -18.18 8.48 21.12
C ARG A 26 -16.91 8.45 20.27
N SER A 27 -17.00 8.61 18.95
CA SER A 27 -15.84 8.62 18.05
C SER A 27 -14.85 9.72 18.44
N PHE A 28 -15.35 10.91 18.78
CA PHE A 28 -14.49 12.00 19.22
C PHE A 28 -13.72 11.67 20.51
N ARG A 29 -14.41 11.05 21.49
CA ARG A 29 -13.77 10.60 22.73
C ARG A 29 -12.73 9.53 22.49
N VAL A 30 -13.00 8.57 21.61
CA VAL A 30 -12.04 7.56 21.18
C VAL A 30 -10.81 8.20 20.55
N ILE A 31 -10.98 9.15 19.64
CA ILE A 31 -9.89 9.91 19.01
C ILE A 31 -9.04 10.59 20.10
N GLN A 32 -9.67 11.30 21.04
CA GLN A 32 -8.97 11.99 22.11
C GLN A 32 -8.19 11.04 23.04
N ARG A 33 -8.78 9.90 23.42
CA ARG A 33 -8.13 8.85 24.23
C ARG A 33 -6.94 8.23 23.53
N TYR A 34 -7.10 7.87 22.26
CA TYR A 34 -6.03 7.30 21.45
C TYR A 34 -4.86 8.28 21.29
N MET A 35 -5.17 9.55 21.03
CA MET A 35 -4.18 10.62 20.96
C MET A 35 -3.55 10.94 22.32
N GLY A 36 -4.05 10.39 23.44
CA GLY A 36 -3.51 10.64 24.78
C GLY A 36 -3.82 12.04 25.32
N ASN A 37 -4.90 12.65 24.84
CA ASN A 37 -5.33 14.00 25.26
C ASN A 37 -6.22 13.96 26.52
N VAL A 38 -6.75 12.79 26.88
CA VAL A 38 -7.71 12.60 27.97
C VAL A 38 -7.32 11.32 28.71
N ASP A 39 -6.76 11.50 29.92
CA ASP A 39 -6.40 10.47 30.90
C ASP A 39 -5.36 9.40 30.50
N ASN A 40 -4.23 9.41 31.22
CA ASN A 40 -3.21 8.34 31.18
C ASN A 40 -3.68 7.01 31.79
N ALA A 41 -4.92 6.92 32.27
CA ALA A 41 -5.46 5.73 32.95
C ALA A 41 -5.89 4.60 31.99
N VAL A 42 -6.06 4.89 30.69
CA VAL A 42 -6.51 3.92 29.69
C VAL A 42 -5.36 3.03 29.23
N THR A 43 -5.52 1.71 29.28
CA THR A 43 -4.47 0.76 28.91
C THR A 43 -4.24 0.73 27.40
N PRO A 44 -3.08 0.24 26.92
CA PRO A 44 -2.83 0.05 25.49
C PRO A 44 -3.88 -0.85 24.81
N GLU A 45 -4.36 -1.89 25.50
CA GLU A 45 -5.36 -2.84 25.00
C GLU A 45 -6.72 -2.16 24.84
N GLU A 46 -7.11 -1.30 25.79
CA GLU A 46 -8.33 -0.51 25.69
C GLU A 46 -8.27 0.48 24.53
N LYS A 47 -7.13 1.17 24.34
CA LYS A 47 -6.91 2.05 23.19
C LYS A 47 -7.01 1.29 21.87
N PHE A 48 -6.45 0.09 21.80
CA PHE A 48 -6.53 -0.77 20.63
C PHE A 48 -7.97 -1.18 20.32
N SER A 49 -8.72 -1.60 21.35
CA SER A 49 -10.15 -1.94 21.23
C SER A 49 -10.99 -0.73 20.78
N ASP A 50 -10.71 0.45 21.31
CA ASP A 50 -11.35 1.70 20.92
C ASP A 50 -11.11 2.03 19.43
N VAL A 51 -9.87 1.86 18.93
CA VAL A 51 -9.53 2.04 17.51
C VAL A 51 -10.25 1.01 16.64
N LEU A 52 -10.24 -0.27 17.03
CA LEU A 52 -10.93 -1.34 16.30
C LEU A 52 -12.43 -1.06 16.20
N TRP A 53 -13.04 -0.63 17.31
CA TRP A 53 -14.44 -0.20 17.32
C TRP A 53 -14.68 0.96 16.35
N LEU A 54 -13.81 1.97 16.33
CA LEU A 54 -13.94 3.14 15.45
C LEU A 54 -13.84 2.76 13.96
N CYS A 55 -12.89 1.90 13.60
CA CYS A 55 -12.78 1.32 12.25
C CYS A 55 -14.11 0.67 11.83
N ASN A 56 -14.63 -0.22 12.68
CA ASN A 56 -15.85 -0.97 12.38
C ASN A 56 -17.13 -0.11 12.43
N ALA A 57 -17.15 0.95 13.24
CA ALA A 57 -18.24 1.92 13.25
C ALA A 57 -18.36 2.66 11.89
N GLY A 58 -17.24 3.13 11.33
CA GLY A 58 -17.24 3.77 10.01
C GLY A 58 -17.51 2.80 8.85
N ILE A 59 -17.12 1.53 8.99
CA ILE A 59 -17.50 0.48 8.02
C ILE A 59 -19.02 0.31 8.00
N ARG A 60 -19.64 0.13 9.17
CA ARG A 60 -21.10 -0.11 9.32
C ARG A 60 -21.98 1.10 8.96
N ALA A 61 -21.54 2.32 9.30
CA ALA A 61 -22.36 3.51 9.16
C ALA A 61 -21.76 4.52 8.17
N LEU A 62 -22.24 4.51 6.92
CA LEU A 62 -21.76 5.41 5.85
C LEU A 62 -21.82 6.89 6.22
N LEU A 63 -22.92 7.31 6.87
CA LEU A 63 -23.15 8.71 7.27
C LEU A 63 -22.23 9.17 8.41
N LEU A 64 -21.57 8.26 9.11
CA LEU A 64 -20.63 8.58 10.20
C LEU A 64 -19.22 8.89 9.69
N ARG A 65 -18.87 8.45 8.47
CA ARG A 65 -17.48 8.46 7.98
C ARG A 65 -16.87 9.86 7.93
N ASP A 66 -17.57 10.78 7.29
CA ASP A 66 -17.08 12.14 7.09
C ASP A 66 -16.99 12.91 8.42
N GLU A 67 -17.92 12.67 9.35
CA GLU A 67 -17.85 13.21 10.71
C GLU A 67 -16.53 12.81 11.38
N VAL A 68 -16.19 11.51 11.33
CA VAL A 68 -14.97 11.00 11.96
C VAL A 68 -13.71 11.60 11.33
N PHE A 69 -13.67 11.74 10.00
CA PHE A 69 -12.56 12.40 9.31
C PHE A 69 -12.44 13.88 9.67
N CYS A 70 -13.56 14.60 9.75
CA CYS A 70 -13.57 16.01 10.17
C CYS A 70 -13.14 16.17 11.64
N GLN A 71 -13.58 15.27 12.52
CA GLN A 71 -13.14 15.23 13.92
C GLN A 71 -11.63 15.03 14.04
N LEU A 72 -11.04 14.11 13.26
CA LEU A 72 -9.59 13.90 13.23
C LEU A 72 -8.85 15.11 12.66
N ALA A 73 -9.29 15.65 11.52
CA ALA A 73 -8.70 16.83 10.91
C ALA A 73 -8.69 18.01 11.90
N LYS A 74 -9.78 18.20 12.64
CA LYS A 74 -9.86 19.17 13.74
C LYS A 74 -8.82 18.88 14.82
N GLN A 75 -8.68 17.64 15.30
CA GLN A 75 -7.77 17.31 16.40
C GLN A 75 -6.28 17.38 16.06
N VAL A 76 -5.90 17.18 14.79
CA VAL A 76 -4.50 17.33 14.36
C VAL A 76 -4.13 18.77 13.98
N THR A 77 -5.12 19.62 13.67
CA THR A 77 -4.90 21.01 13.29
C THR A 77 -4.58 21.89 14.50
N GLY A 78 -3.38 22.44 14.57
CA GLY A 78 -2.96 23.31 15.68
C GLY A 78 -2.87 22.59 17.03
N ASN A 79 -2.61 21.28 17.02
CA ASN A 79 -2.45 20.52 18.25
C ASN A 79 -1.14 20.91 18.96
N PRO A 80 -1.19 21.30 20.24
CA PRO A 80 -0.01 21.76 20.98
C PRO A 80 0.97 20.62 21.33
N SER A 81 0.54 19.36 21.24
CA SER A 81 1.38 18.18 21.53
C SER A 81 1.77 17.48 20.22
N PRO A 82 3.05 17.58 19.79
CA PRO A 82 3.52 16.92 18.58
C PRO A 82 3.28 15.41 18.58
N GLY A 83 3.51 14.74 19.72
CA GLY A 83 3.28 13.30 19.85
C GLY A 83 1.80 12.91 19.80
N ALA A 84 0.90 13.75 20.33
CA ALA A 84 -0.54 13.53 20.18
C ALA A 84 -0.99 13.74 18.73
N ALA A 85 -0.46 14.77 18.07
CA ALA A 85 -0.72 15.06 16.67
C ALA A 85 -0.28 13.88 15.78
N GLU A 86 0.93 13.36 16.00
CA GLU A 86 1.46 12.19 15.27
C GLU A 86 0.54 10.97 15.40
N ARG A 87 0.08 10.66 16.62
CA ARG A 87 -0.94 9.60 16.82
C ARG A 87 -2.22 9.90 16.05
N GLY A 88 -2.72 11.13 16.07
CA GLY A 88 -3.90 11.52 15.29
C GLY A 88 -3.73 11.30 13.78
N TRP A 89 -2.57 11.65 13.23
CA TRP A 89 -2.23 11.41 11.83
C TRP A 89 -2.10 9.91 11.50
N THR A 90 -1.53 9.11 12.41
CA THR A 90 -1.51 7.64 12.27
C THR A 90 -2.92 7.08 12.24
N LEU A 91 -3.79 7.53 13.16
CA LEU A 91 -5.19 7.12 13.19
C LEU A 91 -5.92 7.50 11.90
N LEU A 92 -5.66 8.68 11.34
CA LEU A 92 -6.22 9.07 10.04
C LEU A 92 -5.89 8.06 8.94
N GLY A 93 -4.63 7.63 8.85
CA GLY A 93 -4.22 6.61 7.88
C GLY A 93 -4.88 5.25 8.13
N VAL A 94 -4.98 4.82 9.39
CA VAL A 94 -5.69 3.58 9.76
C VAL A 94 -7.16 3.63 9.35
N LEU A 95 -7.85 4.76 9.54
CA LEU A 95 -9.25 4.90 9.15
C LEU A 95 -9.43 4.98 7.63
N LEU A 96 -8.50 5.62 6.91
CA LEU A 96 -8.49 5.60 5.45
C LEU A 96 -8.29 4.19 4.88
N TYR A 97 -7.55 3.33 5.58
CA TYR A 97 -7.48 1.90 5.25
C TYR A 97 -8.82 1.20 5.50
N ALA A 98 -9.47 1.51 6.63
CA ALA A 98 -10.71 0.85 7.05
C ALA A 98 -11.93 1.21 6.19
N PHE A 99 -12.14 2.49 5.89
CA PHE A 99 -13.29 2.98 5.14
C PHE A 99 -13.00 4.25 4.35
N ARG A 100 -13.77 4.46 3.29
CA ARG A 100 -13.62 5.58 2.35
C ARG A 100 -14.47 6.79 2.78
N PRO A 101 -13.91 8.02 2.85
CA PRO A 101 -14.71 9.25 2.94
C PRO A 101 -15.63 9.40 1.73
N THR A 102 -16.66 10.23 1.84
CA THR A 102 -17.53 10.49 0.69
C THR A 102 -16.75 11.13 -0.46
N GLN A 103 -17.30 11.06 -1.68
CA GLN A 103 -16.72 11.73 -2.84
C GLN A 103 -16.67 13.26 -2.67
N LEU A 104 -17.52 13.82 -1.80
CA LEU A 104 -17.49 15.23 -1.47
C LEU A 104 -16.29 15.59 -0.57
N LEU A 105 -16.02 14.78 0.47
CA LEU A 105 -14.94 15.06 1.40
C LEU A 105 -13.55 14.67 0.87
N LEU A 106 -13.46 13.63 0.04
CA LEU A 106 -12.18 13.06 -0.42
C LEU A 106 -11.20 14.11 -1.02
N PRO A 107 -11.60 15.02 -1.94
CA PRO A 107 -10.69 16.02 -2.48
C PRO A 107 -10.17 17.00 -1.41
N HIS A 108 -11.01 17.34 -0.44
CA HIS A 108 -10.61 18.22 0.67
C HIS A 108 -9.62 17.54 1.62
N LEU A 109 -9.83 16.25 1.90
CA LEU A 109 -8.93 15.49 2.75
C LEU A 109 -7.56 15.27 2.07
N ASP A 110 -7.54 15.05 0.76
CA ASP A 110 -6.32 14.92 -0.03
C ASP A 110 -5.48 16.21 -0.01
N ALA A 111 -6.13 17.35 -0.29
CA ALA A 111 -5.50 18.67 -0.21
C ALA A 111 -5.06 19.03 1.23
N PHE A 112 -5.82 18.61 2.24
CA PHE A 112 -5.46 18.79 3.63
C PHE A 112 -4.17 18.05 3.99
N VAL A 113 -4.02 16.78 3.58
CA VAL A 113 -2.78 16.03 3.81
C VAL A 113 -1.60 16.67 3.08
N ASP A 114 -1.82 17.36 1.96
CA ASP A 114 -0.74 18.07 1.23
C ASP A 114 -0.26 19.27 2.02
N ALA A 115 -1.19 20.14 2.40
CA ALA A 115 -0.89 21.42 3.03
C ALA A 115 -0.49 21.30 4.51
N ALA A 116 -0.98 20.28 5.22
CA ALA A 116 -0.77 20.18 6.65
C ALA A 116 0.66 19.76 7.03
N PRO A 117 1.18 20.17 8.20
CA PRO A 117 2.50 19.78 8.69
C PRO A 117 2.47 18.36 9.29
N VAL A 118 2.34 17.34 8.44
CA VAL A 118 2.43 15.93 8.86
C VAL A 118 3.81 15.67 9.50
N PRO A 119 3.89 15.14 10.74
CA PRO A 119 5.13 15.12 11.53
C PRO A 119 6.34 14.42 10.92
N THR A 120 6.12 13.33 10.16
CA THR A 120 7.22 12.55 9.57
C THR A 120 6.94 12.22 8.10
N LEU A 121 8.02 12.05 7.32
CA LEU A 121 7.91 11.63 5.92
C LEU A 121 7.28 10.23 5.78
N ARG A 122 7.60 9.31 6.70
CA ARG A 122 6.99 7.96 6.72
C ARG A 122 5.48 8.04 6.90
N LEU A 123 5.01 8.86 7.83
CA LEU A 123 3.58 9.03 8.06
C LEU A 123 2.88 9.73 6.89
N ARG A 124 3.52 10.73 6.27
CA ARG A 124 3.01 11.35 5.04
C ARG A 124 2.90 10.33 3.91
N ARG A 125 3.90 9.48 3.72
CA ARG A 125 3.89 8.39 2.74
C ARG A 125 2.76 7.41 3.01
N PHE A 126 2.59 6.98 4.27
CA PHE A 126 1.47 6.11 4.68
C PHE A 126 0.11 6.72 4.32
N LEU A 127 -0.13 7.98 4.67
CA LEU A 127 -1.36 8.69 4.32
C LEU A 127 -1.59 8.77 2.80
N ARG A 128 -0.54 9.05 2.02
CA ARG A 128 -0.62 9.09 0.55
C ARG A 128 -0.97 7.74 -0.05
N LEU A 129 -0.37 6.66 0.45
CA LEU A 129 -0.70 5.31 0.03
C LEU A 129 -2.18 5.01 0.28
N GLN A 130 -2.70 5.33 1.47
CA GLN A 130 -4.11 5.08 1.77
C GLN A 130 -5.06 5.95 0.93
N LEU A 131 -4.74 7.22 0.70
CA LEU A 131 -5.52 8.09 -0.20
C LEU A 131 -5.52 7.57 -1.64
N GLY A 132 -4.37 7.13 -2.15
CA GLY A 132 -4.26 6.52 -3.48
C GLY A 132 -5.11 5.25 -3.61
N ARG A 133 -5.09 4.39 -2.58
CA ARG A 133 -5.95 3.20 -2.51
C ARG A 133 -7.43 3.57 -2.51
N VAL A 134 -7.84 4.53 -1.68
CA VAL A 134 -9.23 5.01 -1.60
C VAL A 134 -9.71 5.61 -2.91
N LYS A 135 -8.85 6.26 -3.68
CA LYS A 135 -9.18 6.80 -5.02
C LYS A 135 -9.44 5.69 -6.04
N ARG A 136 -8.60 4.63 -6.03
CA ARG A 136 -8.65 3.53 -7.00
C ARG A 136 -9.65 2.42 -6.67
N ALA A 137 -9.86 2.14 -5.38
CA ALA A 137 -10.66 1.02 -4.91
C ALA A 137 -12.06 1.42 -4.42
N GLY A 138 -12.96 0.44 -4.43
CA GLY A 138 -14.24 0.51 -3.72
C GLY A 138 -14.06 0.46 -2.20
N GLY A 139 -15.11 0.81 -1.45
CA GLY A 139 -15.09 0.71 0.01
C GLY A 139 -15.08 -0.75 0.49
N ARG A 140 -14.44 -0.99 1.63
CA ARG A 140 -14.51 -2.28 2.34
C ARG A 140 -15.95 -2.59 2.78
N ILE A 141 -16.38 -3.83 2.60
CA ILE A 141 -17.69 -4.33 3.05
C ILE A 141 -17.55 -5.13 4.36
N ALA A 142 -16.53 -5.97 4.47
CA ALA A 142 -16.28 -6.79 5.65
C ALA A 142 -15.80 -5.95 6.85
N GLU A 143 -16.07 -6.38 8.08
CA GLU A 143 -15.48 -5.73 9.26
C GLU A 143 -13.98 -6.00 9.35
N MET A 144 -13.25 -5.09 9.99
CA MET A 144 -11.83 -5.22 10.28
C MET A 144 -11.62 -6.15 11.48
N SER A 145 -10.66 -7.07 11.34
CA SER A 145 -10.23 -7.95 12.43
C SER A 145 -9.13 -7.29 13.29
N ALA A 146 -8.94 -7.79 14.51
CA ALA A 146 -7.85 -7.34 15.39
C ALA A 146 -6.47 -7.59 14.77
N SER A 147 -6.24 -8.79 14.21
CA SER A 147 -4.96 -9.14 13.58
C SER A 147 -4.65 -8.23 12.38
N GLU A 148 -5.67 -7.86 11.61
CA GLU A 148 -5.51 -6.93 10.50
C GLU A 148 -5.21 -5.50 10.97
N LEU A 149 -5.94 -5.00 11.98
CA LEU A 149 -5.67 -3.68 12.56
C LEU A 149 -4.22 -3.58 13.06
N GLN A 150 -3.72 -4.63 13.71
CA GLN A 150 -2.34 -4.68 14.19
C GLN A 150 -1.33 -4.51 13.05
N LEU A 151 -1.56 -5.15 11.90
CA LEU A 151 -0.71 -4.99 10.71
C LEU A 151 -0.76 -3.56 10.18
N VAL A 152 -1.96 -2.98 10.01
CA VAL A 152 -2.14 -1.61 9.49
C VAL A 152 -1.44 -0.57 10.37
N MET A 153 -1.54 -0.72 11.69
CA MET A 153 -0.88 0.18 12.64
C MET A 153 0.65 0.06 12.63
N ALA A 154 1.20 -1.07 12.17
CA ALA A 154 2.65 -1.27 12.05
C ALA A 154 3.24 -0.63 10.79
N VAL A 155 2.47 -0.50 9.71
CA VAL A 155 2.93 0.05 8.42
C VAL A 155 3.67 1.40 8.53
N PRO A 156 3.17 2.45 9.20
CA PRO A 156 3.86 3.73 9.27
C PRO A 156 5.20 3.69 10.02
N LEU A 157 5.50 2.59 10.73
CA LEU A 157 6.76 2.36 11.41
C LEU A 157 7.83 1.74 10.50
N GLN A 158 7.40 1.14 9.38
CA GLN A 158 8.26 0.43 8.44
C GLN A 158 8.77 1.34 7.31
N PRO A 159 9.92 1.01 6.70
CA PRO A 159 10.37 1.65 5.46
C PRO A 159 9.43 1.33 4.29
N LEU A 160 9.43 2.19 3.27
CA LEU A 160 8.51 2.11 2.13
C LEU A 160 8.93 0.99 1.16
N VAL A 161 8.14 -0.09 1.09
CA VAL A 161 8.41 -1.23 0.18
C VAL A 161 7.78 -1.04 -1.20
N PHE A 162 6.53 -0.56 -1.25
CA PHE A 162 5.78 -0.32 -2.48
C PHE A 162 5.59 1.18 -2.71
N GLY A 163 5.55 1.65 -3.96
CA GLY A 163 5.39 3.09 -4.22
C GLY A 163 6.69 3.91 -4.15
N GLY A 164 7.81 3.28 -3.77
CA GLY A 164 9.09 3.96 -3.56
C GLY A 164 9.95 4.02 -4.82
N GLN A 165 10.92 4.94 -4.84
CA GLN A 165 11.99 4.90 -5.83
C GLN A 165 12.88 3.69 -5.58
N LEU A 166 13.31 3.02 -6.64
CA LEU A 166 14.11 1.80 -6.50
C LEU A 166 15.43 2.07 -5.76
N ASP A 167 16.09 3.19 -6.02
CA ASP A 167 17.33 3.55 -5.33
C ASP A 167 17.12 3.86 -3.84
N GLU A 168 15.96 4.40 -3.44
CA GLU A 168 15.62 4.55 -2.01
C GLU A 168 15.41 3.18 -1.34
N ILE A 169 14.77 2.24 -2.05
CA ILE A 169 14.54 0.87 -1.55
C ILE A 169 15.88 0.14 -1.41
N VAL A 170 16.73 0.20 -2.44
CA VAL A 170 18.06 -0.45 -2.46
C VAL A 170 19.03 0.22 -1.48
N GLY A 171 18.89 1.52 -1.23
CA GLY A 171 19.66 2.24 -0.22
C GLY A 171 19.25 1.90 1.22
N CYS A 172 18.12 1.22 1.44
CA CYS A 172 17.62 0.88 2.77
C CYS A 172 18.07 -0.53 3.19
N THR A 173 18.97 -0.61 4.17
CA THR A 173 19.53 -1.88 4.68
C THR A 173 18.48 -2.87 5.19
N ASP A 174 17.37 -2.36 5.71
CA ASP A 174 16.27 -3.17 6.22
C ASP A 174 15.47 -3.84 5.10
N LEU A 175 15.50 -3.26 3.90
CA LEU A 175 14.77 -3.72 2.72
C LEU A 175 15.64 -4.51 1.74
N VAL A 176 16.94 -4.61 1.97
CA VAL A 176 17.87 -5.28 1.06
C VAL A 176 18.47 -6.53 1.71
N ASN A 177 18.70 -7.55 0.89
CA ASN A 177 19.48 -8.70 1.28
C ASN A 177 20.97 -8.36 1.18
N CYS A 178 21.68 -8.45 2.29
CA CYS A 178 23.10 -8.08 2.36
C CYS A 178 24.02 -8.95 1.49
N HIS A 179 23.59 -10.15 1.09
CA HIS A 179 24.39 -11.04 0.26
C HIS A 179 24.19 -10.79 -1.23
N THR A 180 22.96 -10.50 -1.64
CA THR A 180 22.60 -10.36 -3.06
C THR A 180 22.48 -8.90 -3.49
N GLY A 181 22.33 -7.95 -2.57
CA GLY A 181 22.10 -6.53 -2.89
C GLY A 181 20.72 -6.27 -3.51
N LEU A 182 19.82 -7.26 -3.53
CA LEU A 182 18.49 -7.14 -4.10
C LEU A 182 17.45 -6.74 -3.04
N PRO A 183 16.36 -6.07 -3.43
CA PRO A 183 15.21 -5.85 -2.56
C PRO A 183 14.65 -7.18 -2.04
N ARG A 184 14.50 -7.31 -0.72
CA ARG A 184 14.00 -8.52 -0.07
C ARG A 184 12.63 -8.93 -0.58
N VAL A 185 11.76 -7.96 -0.91
CA VAL A 185 10.43 -8.23 -1.48
C VAL A 185 10.51 -9.00 -2.79
N LEU A 186 11.50 -8.73 -3.64
CA LEU A 186 11.71 -9.43 -4.91
C LEU A 186 12.08 -10.89 -4.66
N GLU A 187 13.03 -11.13 -3.76
CA GLU A 187 13.47 -12.49 -3.40
C GLU A 187 12.40 -13.27 -2.63
N GLN A 188 11.70 -12.63 -1.71
CA GLN A 188 10.61 -13.23 -0.92
C GLN A 188 9.48 -13.70 -1.84
N LEU A 189 9.01 -12.83 -2.74
CA LEU A 189 7.92 -13.17 -3.66
C LEU A 189 8.33 -14.26 -4.65
N THR A 190 9.53 -14.19 -5.23
CA THR A 190 10.01 -15.24 -6.16
C THR A 190 10.26 -16.57 -5.46
N THR A 191 10.81 -16.56 -4.24
CA THR A 191 10.96 -17.76 -3.41
C THR A 191 9.61 -18.38 -3.08
N LEU A 192 8.62 -17.55 -2.70
CA LEU A 192 7.27 -18.02 -2.35
C LEU A 192 6.57 -18.64 -3.57
N ILE A 193 6.72 -18.06 -4.76
CA ILE A 193 6.19 -18.64 -6.02
C ILE A 193 6.77 -20.03 -6.26
N VAL A 194 8.09 -20.20 -6.09
CA VAL A 194 8.74 -21.51 -6.29
C VAL A 194 8.30 -22.51 -5.23
N SER A 195 8.27 -22.13 -3.96
CA SER A 195 7.87 -23.04 -2.87
C SER A 195 6.42 -23.52 -2.98
N LEU A 196 5.55 -22.72 -3.60
CA LEU A 196 4.14 -23.04 -3.84
C LEU A 196 3.89 -23.78 -5.17
N GLY A 197 4.94 -24.22 -5.87
CA GLY A 197 4.79 -25.00 -7.11
C GLY A 197 4.42 -24.15 -8.33
N GLY A 198 4.93 -22.92 -8.41
CA GLY A 198 4.73 -22.04 -9.56
C GLY A 198 5.14 -22.67 -10.90
N ASP A 199 6.16 -23.55 -10.90
CA ASP A 199 6.64 -24.29 -12.08
C ASP A 199 5.66 -25.37 -12.60
N ARG A 200 4.56 -25.59 -11.89
CA ARG A 200 3.47 -26.51 -12.25
C ARG A 200 2.12 -25.81 -12.37
N THR A 201 2.07 -24.51 -12.13
CA THR A 201 0.84 -23.73 -12.13
C THR A 201 0.53 -23.25 -13.54
N GLU A 202 -0.57 -23.76 -14.10
CA GLU A 202 -1.04 -23.32 -15.41
C GLU A 202 -1.40 -21.82 -15.38
N GLY A 203 -0.84 -21.07 -16.33
CA GLY A 203 -1.10 -19.65 -16.46
C GLY A 203 -0.45 -18.77 -15.38
N LEU A 204 0.61 -19.24 -14.70
CA LEU A 204 1.36 -18.41 -13.73
C LEU A 204 1.68 -17.01 -14.31
N PHE A 205 1.47 -15.95 -13.53
CA PHE A 205 1.52 -14.54 -13.96
C PHE A 205 0.42 -14.07 -14.92
N ARG A 206 -0.27 -14.95 -15.63
CA ARG A 206 -1.46 -14.59 -16.43
C ARG A 206 -2.72 -14.59 -15.57
N VAL A 207 -2.92 -15.64 -14.78
CA VAL A 207 -4.06 -15.80 -13.87
C VAL A 207 -3.84 -14.91 -12.64
N PRO A 208 -4.81 -14.05 -12.27
CA PRO A 208 -4.70 -13.25 -11.05
C PRO A 208 -4.87 -14.14 -9.82
N GLY A 209 -4.12 -13.83 -8.76
CA GLY A 209 -4.36 -14.42 -7.45
C GLY A 209 -5.64 -13.87 -6.81
N ASP A 210 -6.09 -14.55 -5.76
CA ASP A 210 -7.22 -14.07 -4.96
C ASP A 210 -6.95 -12.65 -4.42
N SER A 211 -7.90 -11.74 -4.64
CA SER A 211 -7.70 -10.31 -4.39
C SER A 211 -7.52 -10.00 -2.91
N ASP A 212 -8.23 -10.71 -2.02
CA ASP A 212 -8.12 -10.51 -0.58
C ASP A 212 -6.80 -11.07 -0.05
N ALA A 213 -6.38 -12.25 -0.53
CA ALA A 213 -5.09 -12.84 -0.22
C ALA A 213 -3.92 -11.96 -0.72
N VAL A 214 -4.03 -11.36 -1.90
CA VAL A 214 -3.07 -10.38 -2.44
C VAL A 214 -3.00 -9.15 -1.53
N ALA A 215 -4.14 -8.55 -1.17
CA ALA A 215 -4.19 -7.38 -0.29
C ALA A 215 -3.61 -7.65 1.10
N LEU A 216 -3.93 -8.80 1.71
CA LEU A 216 -3.41 -9.20 3.01
C LEU A 216 -1.90 -9.47 2.95
N THR A 217 -1.43 -10.16 1.92
CA THR A 217 -0.01 -10.48 1.75
C THR A 217 0.81 -9.20 1.52
N ARG A 218 0.30 -8.25 0.72
CA ARG A 218 0.90 -6.91 0.60
C ARG A 218 0.98 -6.21 1.95
N LEU A 219 -0.12 -6.17 2.70
CA LEU A 219 -0.17 -5.53 4.00
C LEU A 219 0.85 -6.14 4.97
N ARG A 220 1.02 -7.47 4.97
CA ARG A 220 2.03 -8.15 5.79
C ARG A 220 3.45 -7.74 5.40
N ILE A 221 3.76 -7.64 4.11
CA ILE A 221 5.06 -7.14 3.62
C ILE A 221 5.29 -5.70 4.07
N GLU A 222 4.30 -4.81 3.88
CA GLU A 222 4.36 -3.40 4.29
C GLU A 222 4.49 -3.24 5.82
N ALA A 223 3.96 -4.19 6.60
CA ALA A 223 4.09 -4.26 8.04
C ALA A 223 5.38 -4.97 8.51
N GLY A 224 6.30 -5.31 7.60
CA GLY A 224 7.61 -5.93 7.92
C GLY A 224 7.52 -7.39 8.35
N GLN A 225 6.40 -8.07 8.08
CA GLN A 225 6.24 -9.49 8.37
C GLN A 225 6.97 -10.35 7.33
N THR A 226 7.47 -11.50 7.79
CA THR A 226 8.18 -12.47 6.94
C THR A 226 7.47 -13.82 6.85
N ASP A 227 6.45 -14.04 7.68
CA ASP A 227 5.61 -15.23 7.64
C ASP A 227 4.47 -15.05 6.63
N PHE A 228 4.44 -15.91 5.62
CA PHE A 228 3.42 -15.97 4.57
C PHE A 228 2.75 -17.35 4.49
N SER A 229 2.70 -18.08 5.61
CA SER A 229 2.09 -19.42 5.71
C SER A 229 0.60 -19.47 5.33
N HIS A 230 -0.11 -18.32 5.37
CA HIS A 230 -1.50 -18.21 4.92
C HIS A 230 -1.67 -18.26 3.39
N VAL A 231 -0.57 -18.19 2.62
CA VAL A 231 -0.60 -18.21 1.16
C VAL A 231 -0.40 -19.63 0.67
N HIS A 232 -1.36 -20.12 -0.13
CA HIS A 232 -1.31 -21.47 -0.71
C HIS A 232 -1.36 -21.46 -2.23
N ASP A 233 -1.79 -20.36 -2.84
CA ASP A 233 -1.86 -20.19 -4.29
C ASP A 233 -0.65 -19.38 -4.80
N PRO A 234 0.20 -19.93 -5.69
CA PRO A 234 1.33 -19.21 -6.26
C PRO A 234 0.93 -17.99 -7.11
N ASN A 235 -0.33 -17.88 -7.56
CA ASN A 235 -0.79 -16.69 -8.28
C ASN A 235 -0.89 -15.44 -7.39
N VAL A 236 -0.99 -15.60 -6.06
CA VAL A 236 -0.98 -14.49 -5.09
C VAL A 236 0.37 -13.76 -5.10
N PRO A 237 1.52 -14.40 -4.80
CA PRO A 237 2.81 -13.74 -4.88
C PRO A 237 3.22 -13.38 -6.31
N ALA A 238 2.75 -14.12 -7.33
CA ALA A 238 2.96 -13.75 -8.73
C ALA A 238 2.25 -12.43 -9.11
N SER A 239 1.04 -12.22 -8.61
CA SER A 239 0.30 -10.96 -8.79
C SER A 239 1.00 -9.82 -8.06
N LEU A 240 1.45 -10.05 -6.81
CA LEU A 240 2.19 -9.06 -6.04
C LEU A 240 3.54 -8.71 -6.64
N LEU A 241 4.25 -9.65 -7.26
CA LEU A 241 5.53 -9.36 -7.91
C LEU A 241 5.35 -8.35 -9.05
N LYS A 242 4.35 -8.57 -9.91
CA LYS A 242 4.00 -7.62 -10.98
C LYS A 242 3.52 -6.29 -10.41
N GLU A 243 2.71 -6.33 -9.35
CA GLU A 243 2.21 -5.13 -8.69
C GLU A 243 3.34 -4.31 -8.08
N TRP A 244 4.33 -4.93 -7.43
CA TRP A 244 5.49 -4.25 -6.88
C TRP A 244 6.30 -3.51 -7.97
N LEU A 245 6.59 -4.19 -9.09
CA LEU A 245 7.26 -3.58 -10.24
C LEU A 245 6.47 -2.40 -10.82
N ARG A 246 5.16 -2.60 -11.00
CA ARG A 246 4.24 -1.57 -11.51
C ARG A 246 4.06 -0.42 -10.54
N ASP A 247 4.21 -0.62 -9.24
CA ASP A 247 4.03 0.40 -8.20
C ASP A 247 5.31 1.19 -7.89
N LEU A 248 6.47 0.86 -8.46
CA LEU A 248 7.68 1.68 -8.27
C LEU A 248 7.41 3.16 -8.59
N ALA A 249 8.08 4.11 -7.94
CA ALA A 249 7.84 5.52 -8.24
C ALA A 249 8.11 5.82 -9.73
N GLU A 250 9.20 5.29 -10.26
CA GLU A 250 9.54 5.26 -11.68
C GLU A 250 9.52 3.82 -12.19
N PRO A 251 9.11 3.58 -13.46
CA PRO A 251 9.16 2.24 -14.04
C PRO A 251 10.57 1.66 -14.01
N LEU A 252 10.68 0.32 -13.93
CA LEU A 252 11.98 -0.35 -13.85
C LEU A 252 12.88 0.02 -15.04
N VAL A 253 12.30 0.06 -16.24
CA VAL A 253 12.93 0.67 -17.41
C VAL A 253 12.56 2.16 -17.42
N PRO A 254 13.54 3.08 -17.29
CA PRO A 254 13.26 4.52 -17.26
C PRO A 254 12.43 5.00 -18.44
N GLU A 255 11.55 5.96 -18.22
CA GLU A 255 10.67 6.53 -19.26
C GLU A 255 11.46 7.14 -20.43
N SER A 256 12.67 7.66 -20.16
CA SER A 256 13.58 8.18 -21.18
C SER A 256 14.01 7.13 -22.22
N LEU A 257 13.91 5.84 -21.89
CA LEU A 257 14.24 4.73 -22.78
C LEU A 257 13.00 4.12 -23.45
N TYR A 258 11.80 4.59 -23.15
CA TYR A 258 10.53 4.02 -23.64
C TYR A 258 10.48 3.97 -25.18
N GLU A 259 10.77 5.09 -25.85
CA GLU A 259 10.75 5.18 -27.32
C GLU A 259 11.73 4.19 -27.98
N GLN A 260 12.89 3.97 -27.37
CA GLN A 260 13.86 3.00 -27.87
C GLN A 260 13.31 1.57 -27.77
N CYS A 261 12.65 1.23 -26.66
CA CYS A 261 12.02 -0.08 -26.47
C CYS A 261 10.93 -0.38 -27.51
N VAL A 262 10.13 0.62 -27.89
CA VAL A 262 9.02 0.42 -28.84
C VAL A 262 9.43 0.54 -30.31
N SER A 263 10.58 1.17 -30.59
CA SER A 263 11.06 1.40 -31.96
C SER A 263 11.45 0.13 -32.72
N ALA A 264 11.96 -0.89 -32.01
CA ALA A 264 12.40 -2.15 -32.58
C ALA A 264 12.17 -3.30 -31.59
N PRO A 265 10.92 -3.72 -31.35
CA PRO A 265 10.55 -4.65 -30.27
C PRO A 265 11.14 -6.06 -30.44
N ASP A 266 11.46 -6.45 -31.66
CA ASP A 266 12.00 -7.77 -32.01
C ASP A 266 13.51 -7.76 -32.28
N ASP A 267 14.21 -6.64 -32.03
CA ASP A 267 15.67 -6.54 -32.24
C ASP A 267 16.47 -6.74 -30.94
N PRO A 268 17.22 -7.84 -30.80
CA PRO A 268 18.05 -8.09 -29.63
C PRO A 268 19.14 -7.04 -29.41
N ALA A 269 19.68 -6.43 -30.49
CA ALA A 269 20.73 -5.43 -30.36
C ALA A 269 20.19 -4.15 -29.70
N THR A 270 19.01 -3.70 -30.12
CA THR A 270 18.30 -2.59 -29.47
C THR A 270 17.98 -2.90 -28.01
N ALA A 271 17.49 -4.10 -27.69
CA ALA A 271 17.22 -4.50 -26.31
C ALA A 271 18.48 -4.45 -25.43
N LEU A 272 19.62 -4.94 -25.91
CA LEU A 272 20.91 -4.86 -25.21
C LEU A 272 21.39 -3.41 -25.07
N GLY A 273 21.17 -2.57 -26.07
CA GLY A 273 21.43 -1.13 -26.04
C GLY A 273 20.67 -0.44 -24.91
N VAL A 274 19.36 -0.64 -24.82
CA VAL A 274 18.53 -0.14 -23.71
C VAL A 274 19.06 -0.61 -22.36
N MET A 275 19.33 -1.91 -22.22
CA MET A 275 19.85 -2.49 -20.97
C MET A 275 21.19 -1.86 -20.55
N SER A 276 22.05 -1.45 -21.49
CA SER A 276 23.32 -0.80 -21.17
C SER A 276 23.19 0.63 -20.64
N LEU A 277 22.05 1.28 -20.88
CA LEU A 277 21.76 2.66 -20.46
C LEU A 277 20.96 2.75 -19.16
N MET A 278 20.43 1.62 -18.69
CA MET A 278 19.63 1.55 -17.47
C MET A 278 20.50 1.76 -16.21
N PRO A 279 19.94 2.37 -15.14
CA PRO A 279 20.62 2.48 -13.85
C PRO A 279 21.05 1.13 -13.27
N GLU A 280 22.12 1.13 -12.46
CA GLU A 280 22.69 -0.09 -11.89
C GLU A 280 21.67 -0.91 -11.08
N SER A 281 20.94 -0.25 -10.16
CA SER A 281 19.86 -0.86 -9.38
C SER A 281 18.79 -1.50 -10.25
N SER A 282 18.32 -0.77 -11.27
CA SER A 282 17.29 -1.26 -12.22
C SER A 282 17.79 -2.45 -13.01
N MET A 283 19.03 -2.42 -13.49
CA MET A 283 19.65 -3.51 -14.21
C MET A 283 19.87 -4.75 -13.35
N HIS A 284 20.19 -4.57 -12.08
CA HIS A 284 20.36 -5.67 -11.15
C HIS A 284 19.02 -6.40 -10.93
N VAL A 285 17.96 -5.66 -10.65
CA VAL A 285 16.59 -6.19 -10.52
C VAL A 285 16.13 -6.84 -11.83
N LEU A 286 16.36 -6.21 -12.98
CA LEU A 286 15.98 -6.75 -14.28
C LEU A 286 16.71 -8.07 -14.58
N LYS A 287 18.02 -8.15 -14.33
CA LYS A 287 18.80 -9.38 -14.53
C LYS A 287 18.28 -10.52 -13.65
N PHE A 288 17.97 -10.24 -12.38
CA PHE A 288 17.36 -11.22 -11.49
C PHE A 288 16.01 -11.70 -12.03
N LEU A 289 15.13 -10.76 -12.40
CA LEU A 289 13.80 -11.08 -12.95
C LEU A 289 13.93 -11.92 -14.23
N MET A 290 14.79 -11.55 -15.17
CA MET A 290 15.00 -12.29 -16.41
C MET A 290 15.51 -13.71 -16.15
N ARG A 291 16.42 -13.89 -15.18
CA ARG A 291 16.89 -15.22 -14.78
C ARG A 291 15.77 -16.06 -14.18
N PHE A 292 14.92 -15.46 -13.34
CA PHE A 292 13.76 -16.13 -12.76
C PHE A 292 12.76 -16.55 -13.85
N LEU A 293 12.41 -15.65 -14.76
CA LEU A 293 11.49 -15.92 -15.87
C LEU A 293 12.06 -16.96 -16.86
N ALA A 294 13.37 -16.97 -17.10
CA ALA A 294 14.01 -17.98 -17.94
C ALA A 294 13.81 -19.41 -17.38
N GLY A 295 13.67 -19.57 -16.06
CA GLY A 295 13.33 -20.86 -15.45
C GLY A 295 11.95 -21.39 -15.89
N LEU A 296 11.00 -20.50 -16.21
CA LEU A 296 9.67 -20.88 -16.71
C LEU A 296 9.69 -21.29 -18.19
N LEU A 297 10.72 -20.89 -18.92
CA LEU A 297 10.89 -21.19 -20.35
C LEU A 297 11.58 -22.55 -20.59
N LEU A 298 11.97 -23.27 -19.53
CA LEU A 298 12.45 -24.64 -19.66
C LEU A 298 11.35 -25.51 -20.29
N PRO A 299 11.65 -26.38 -21.28
CA PRO A 299 10.63 -27.10 -22.05
C PRO A 299 9.56 -27.79 -21.20
N ASP A 300 9.99 -28.58 -20.20
CA ASP A 300 9.08 -29.31 -19.31
C ASP A 300 8.24 -28.39 -18.41
N VAL A 301 8.78 -27.21 -18.02
CA VAL A 301 8.09 -26.22 -17.19
C VAL A 301 7.08 -25.46 -18.04
N GLN A 302 7.46 -25.05 -19.25
CA GLN A 302 6.58 -24.37 -20.19
C GLN A 302 5.43 -25.27 -20.61
N GLU A 303 5.66 -26.58 -20.76
CA GLU A 303 4.59 -27.55 -21.06
C GLU A 303 3.54 -27.61 -19.95
N ARG A 304 3.95 -27.55 -18.67
CA ARG A 304 3.02 -27.56 -17.53
C ARG A 304 2.35 -26.20 -17.31
N THR A 305 3.13 -25.13 -17.31
CA THR A 305 2.64 -23.78 -16.99
C THR A 305 1.90 -23.11 -18.16
N LYS A 306 2.14 -23.55 -19.40
CA LYS A 306 1.64 -22.90 -20.63
C LYS A 306 2.10 -21.46 -20.82
N MET A 307 3.16 -21.04 -20.11
CA MET A 307 3.69 -19.68 -20.13
C MET A 307 4.98 -19.58 -20.95
N GLY A 308 4.87 -19.37 -22.25
CA GLY A 308 6.02 -19.10 -23.13
C GLY A 308 6.47 -17.64 -23.12
N ALA A 309 7.58 -17.36 -23.83
CA ALA A 309 8.21 -16.03 -23.86
C ALA A 309 7.25 -14.91 -24.27
N SER A 310 6.43 -15.13 -25.30
CA SER A 310 5.42 -14.16 -25.75
C SER A 310 4.36 -13.88 -24.66
N ASN A 311 3.86 -14.92 -23.98
CA ASN A 311 2.89 -14.76 -22.89
C ASN A 311 3.50 -14.00 -21.71
N LEU A 312 4.75 -14.31 -21.35
CA LEU A 312 5.47 -13.61 -20.28
C LEU A 312 5.74 -12.14 -20.64
N ALA A 313 6.13 -11.86 -21.90
CA ALA A 313 6.33 -10.49 -22.38
C ALA A 313 5.04 -9.66 -22.30
N LEU A 314 3.89 -10.24 -22.69
CA LEU A 314 2.59 -9.56 -22.61
C LEU A 314 2.20 -9.21 -21.17
N VAL A 315 2.44 -10.09 -20.19
CA VAL A 315 2.04 -9.83 -18.80
C VAL A 315 3.02 -8.93 -18.03
N PHE A 316 4.32 -8.95 -18.38
CA PHE A 316 5.33 -8.12 -17.72
C PHE A 316 5.58 -6.77 -18.40
N GLY A 317 5.34 -6.64 -19.72
CA GLY A 317 5.56 -5.40 -20.45
C GLY A 317 4.98 -4.15 -19.75
N PRO A 318 3.68 -4.16 -19.37
CA PRO A 318 3.06 -3.03 -18.65
C PRO A 318 3.58 -2.79 -17.22
N SER A 319 4.28 -3.77 -16.63
CA SER A 319 4.88 -3.64 -15.29
C SER A 319 6.32 -3.15 -15.34
N LEU A 320 6.98 -3.26 -16.51
CA LEU A 320 8.37 -2.84 -16.72
C LEU A 320 8.48 -1.48 -17.42
N LEU A 321 7.49 -1.15 -18.25
CA LEU A 321 7.41 0.07 -19.06
C LEU A 321 6.10 0.80 -18.76
N ARG A 322 6.17 2.13 -18.60
CA ARG A 322 5.00 3.02 -18.59
C ARG A 322 5.04 3.91 -19.80
N ASN A 323 3.89 4.07 -20.46
CA ASN A 323 3.77 4.99 -21.57
C ASN A 323 3.66 6.44 -21.00
N PRO A 324 4.62 7.33 -21.29
CA PRO A 324 4.57 8.71 -20.79
C PRO A 324 3.29 9.46 -21.20
N ALA A 325 2.67 9.09 -22.33
CA ALA A 325 1.44 9.73 -22.82
C ALA A 325 0.18 9.31 -22.06
N SER A 326 0.19 8.20 -21.30
CA SER A 326 -0.96 7.78 -20.49
C SER A 326 -1.10 8.57 -19.17
N ASP A 327 -0.02 9.19 -18.69
CA ASP A 327 -0.04 9.96 -17.44
C ASP A 327 -0.59 11.40 -17.60
N LEU A 328 -0.77 11.86 -18.84
CA LEU A 328 -1.41 13.15 -19.15
C LEU A 328 -2.95 13.15 -18.97
N LYS A 329 -3.56 12.04 -18.51
CA LYS A 329 -5.02 11.87 -18.40
C LYS A 329 -5.56 11.61 -16.99
N ASN A 330 -4.74 11.71 -15.95
CA ASN A 330 -5.19 11.59 -14.55
C ASN A 330 -4.95 12.86 -13.74
#